data_AF-A0A1A7ZAR5-F1
#
_entry.id   AF-A0A1A7ZAR5-F1
#
_cell.length_a   1.000
_cell.length_b   1.000
_cell.length_c   1.000
_cell.angle_alpha   90.00
_cell.angle_beta   90.00
_cell.angle_gamma   90.00
#
_symmetry.space_group_name_H-M   'P 1'
#
loop_
_entity.id
_entity.type
_entity.pdbx_description
1 polymer ?
#
loop_
_entity_poly.entity_id
_entity_poly.type
_entity_poly.pdbx_seq_one_letter_code
_entity_poly.pdbx_strand_id
1 'polypeptide(L)'
;RVHLGSGFTLKLSLLGLDDTDLYYCQWSYLDKSVESLKSDGTIVIVREGGPPEQCKASSVNATIIFLIVAVFVASLLSIIGVLAWKCKRFKKTFTPARPSRPNRPQYVCLHRQPTPQLSPFLITSP
;
A
#
# COMPACT_ATOMS: atom_id res chain seq x y z
N ARG A 1 11.36 -17.96 -41.72
CA ARG A 1 11.72 -19.36 -41.34
C ARG A 1 13.11 -19.30 -40.72
N VAL A 2 13.22 -19.50 -39.40
CA VAL A 2 14.52 -19.61 -38.74
C VAL A 2 15.04 -21.00 -39.10
N HIS A 3 16.09 -21.08 -39.94
CA HIS A 3 16.76 -22.35 -40.20
C HIS A 3 17.31 -22.88 -38.88
N LEU A 4 17.17 -24.19 -38.65
CA LEU A 4 17.75 -24.92 -37.52
C LEU A 4 19.27 -24.63 -37.51
N GLY A 5 19.67 -23.72 -36.63
CA GLY A 5 20.92 -22.99 -36.75
C GLY A 5 22.15 -23.85 -36.46
N SER A 6 23.23 -23.57 -37.18
CA SER A 6 24.57 -24.08 -36.89
C SER A 6 24.95 -23.67 -35.45
N GLY A 7 25.01 -24.65 -34.55
CA GLY A 7 25.44 -24.43 -33.17
C GLY A 7 26.96 -24.35 -33.07
N PHE A 8 27.47 -23.43 -32.26
CA PHE A 8 28.88 -23.38 -31.86
C PHE A 8 28.98 -23.74 -30.38
N THR A 9 29.92 -24.61 -30.02
CA THR A 9 30.18 -24.98 -28.63
C THR A 9 31.59 -24.57 -28.26
N LEU A 10 31.71 -23.63 -27.31
CA LEU A 10 32.98 -23.24 -26.71
C LEU A 10 33.26 -24.13 -25.50
N LYS A 11 34.38 -24.85 -25.51
CA LYS A 11 34.86 -25.61 -24.34
C LYS A 11 36.00 -24.85 -23.69
N LEU A 12 35.78 -24.39 -22.47
CA LEU A 12 36.79 -23.77 -21.62
C LEU A 12 37.41 -24.85 -20.71
N SER A 13 38.72 -24.81 -20.49
CA SER A 13 39.45 -25.79 -19.66
C SER A 13 40.60 -25.09 -18.96
N LEU A 14 40.97 -25.58 -17.77
CA LEU A 14 42.01 -24.96 -16.92
C LEU A 14 41.71 -23.49 -16.57
N LEU A 15 40.44 -23.17 -16.34
CA LEU A 15 39.99 -21.81 -15.97
C LEU A 15 40.68 -21.34 -14.68
N GLY A 16 41.32 -20.17 -14.75
CA GLY A 16 41.87 -19.43 -13.62
C GLY A 16 40.91 -18.37 -13.11
N LEU A 17 41.24 -17.77 -11.96
CA LEU A 17 40.43 -16.70 -11.36
C LEU A 17 40.28 -15.49 -12.31
N ASP A 18 41.32 -15.21 -13.09
CA ASP A 18 41.38 -14.12 -14.06
C ASP A 18 40.48 -14.33 -15.30
N ASP A 19 39.97 -15.54 -15.51
CA ASP A 19 39.06 -15.85 -16.62
C ASP A 19 37.60 -15.48 -16.33
N THR A 20 37.34 -14.87 -15.17
CA THR A 20 36.02 -14.35 -14.79
C THR A 20 35.67 -13.12 -15.61
N ASP A 21 34.80 -13.29 -16.62
CA ASP A 21 34.42 -12.21 -17.52
C ASP A 21 33.05 -12.45 -18.20
N LEU A 22 32.61 -11.49 -19.00
CA LEU A 22 31.47 -11.55 -19.89
C LEU A 22 31.87 -12.12 -21.25
N TYR A 23 31.43 -13.35 -21.53
CA TYR A 23 31.65 -14.03 -22.79
C TYR A 23 30.48 -13.75 -23.73
N TYR A 24 30.74 -13.31 -24.95
CA TYR A 24 29.72 -13.13 -25.98
C TYR A 24 30.09 -13.87 -27.25
N CYS A 25 29.08 -14.26 -28.01
CA CYS A 25 29.26 -14.80 -29.34
C CYS A 25 28.96 -13.69 -30.36
N GLN A 26 29.76 -13.65 -31.42
CA GLN A 26 29.55 -12.78 -32.56
C GLN A 26 29.63 -13.63 -33.82
N TRP A 27 28.71 -13.40 -34.74
CA TRP A 27 28.72 -14.05 -36.05
C TRP A 27 28.57 -12.98 -37.13
N SER A 28 29.43 -13.09 -38.12
CA SER A 28 29.37 -12.29 -39.34
C SER A 28 28.93 -13.16 -40.50
N TYR A 29 27.98 -12.67 -41.29
CA TYR A 29 27.56 -13.33 -42.52
C TYR A 29 27.62 -12.37 -43.70
N LEU A 30 27.80 -12.96 -44.88
CA LEU A 30 27.75 -12.26 -46.16
C LEU A 30 26.36 -12.47 -46.75
N ASP A 31 25.58 -11.40 -46.84
CA ASP A 31 24.37 -11.35 -47.67
C ASP A 31 24.61 -10.42 -48.87
N LYS A 32 24.48 -9.12 -48.67
CA LYS A 32 24.82 -8.08 -49.68
C LYS A 32 26.05 -7.25 -49.30
N SER A 33 26.31 -7.15 -48.01
CA SER A 33 27.51 -6.61 -47.37
C SER A 33 27.82 -7.46 -46.13
N VAL A 34 28.97 -7.24 -45.49
CA VAL A 34 29.31 -7.95 -44.25
C VAL A 34 28.45 -7.39 -43.12
N GLU A 35 27.54 -8.20 -42.58
CA GLU A 35 26.74 -7.88 -41.40
C GLU A 35 27.26 -8.63 -40.18
N SER A 36 27.19 -8.01 -39.00
CA SER A 36 27.61 -8.62 -37.72
C SER A 36 26.47 -8.61 -36.72
N LEU A 37 26.20 -9.77 -36.11
CA LEU A 37 25.24 -9.94 -35.02
C LEU A 37 25.98 -10.35 -33.75
N LYS A 38 25.50 -9.91 -32.59
CA LYS A 38 26.09 -10.18 -31.28
C LYS A 38 25.03 -10.80 -30.36
N SER A 39 25.44 -11.73 -29.49
CA SER A 39 24.58 -12.26 -28.43
C SER A 39 24.55 -11.34 -27.19
N ASP A 40 23.58 -11.57 -26.32
CA ASP A 40 23.46 -10.88 -25.02
C ASP A 40 24.63 -11.19 -24.07
N GLY A 41 25.38 -12.26 -24.36
CA GLY A 41 26.53 -12.72 -23.59
C GLY A 41 26.16 -13.58 -22.39
N THR A 42 27.18 -14.07 -21.69
CA THR A 42 27.08 -14.92 -20.50
C THR A 42 28.26 -14.61 -19.58
N ILE A 43 27.97 -14.31 -18.32
CA ILE A 43 29.01 -14.08 -17.31
C ILE A 43 29.48 -15.44 -16.81
N VAL A 44 30.77 -15.74 -16.97
CA VAL A 44 31.42 -16.90 -16.40
C VAL A 44 32.19 -16.44 -15.18
N ILE A 45 31.92 -17.05 -14.02
CA ILE A 45 32.57 -16.68 -12.75
C ILE A 45 33.37 -17.89 -12.27
N VAL A 46 34.68 -17.73 -12.20
CA VAL A 46 35.62 -18.72 -11.69
C VAL A 46 35.96 -18.34 -10.26
N ARG A 47 35.74 -19.25 -9.31
CA ARG A 47 36.01 -19.02 -7.89
C ARG A 47 36.85 -20.17 -7.34
N GLU A 48 37.68 -19.85 -6.36
CA GLU A 48 38.42 -20.86 -5.61
C GLU A 48 37.43 -21.71 -4.80
N GLY A 49 37.67 -23.03 -4.72
CA GLY A 49 36.73 -23.99 -4.16
C GLY A 49 36.35 -23.65 -2.72
N GLY A 50 35.12 -23.19 -2.53
CA GLY A 50 34.52 -22.86 -1.23
C GLY A 50 33.04 -23.20 -1.21
N PRO A 51 32.39 -23.25 -0.03
CA PRO A 51 30.97 -23.51 0.04
C PRO A 51 30.23 -22.49 -0.83
N PRO A 52 29.26 -22.93 -1.66
CA PRO A 52 28.50 -22.01 -2.48
C PRO A 52 27.88 -20.96 -1.56
N GLU A 53 28.09 -19.68 -1.88
CA GLU A 53 27.36 -18.61 -1.23
C GLU A 53 25.88 -18.86 -1.51
N GLN A 54 25.18 -19.41 -0.52
CA GLN A 54 23.73 -19.50 -0.59
C GLN A 54 23.24 -18.08 -0.77
N CYS A 55 22.63 -17.84 -1.92
CA CYS A 55 22.03 -16.57 -2.27
C CYS A 55 21.09 -16.16 -1.12
N LYS A 56 21.54 -15.27 -0.23
CA LYS A 56 20.80 -14.78 0.95
C LYS A 56 19.57 -13.95 0.58
N ALA A 57 19.11 -14.04 -0.67
CA ALA A 57 17.95 -13.35 -1.21
C ALA A 57 16.63 -13.80 -0.55
N SER A 58 16.54 -15.02 0.00
CA SER A 58 15.26 -15.51 0.55
C SER A 58 14.80 -14.73 1.79
N SER A 59 15.71 -14.40 2.72
CA SER A 59 15.36 -13.67 3.94
C SER A 59 15.05 -12.19 3.70
N VAL A 60 15.85 -11.53 2.85
CA VAL A 60 15.69 -10.10 2.55
C VAL A 60 14.41 -9.84 1.77
N ASN A 61 14.06 -10.71 0.82
CA ASN A 61 12.82 -10.59 0.04
C ASN A 61 11.57 -10.73 0.92
N ALA A 62 11.58 -11.66 1.88
CA ALA A 62 10.47 -11.83 2.82
C ALA A 62 10.28 -10.58 3.69
N THR A 63 11.37 -10.02 4.26
CA THR A 63 11.30 -8.79 5.06
C THR A 63 10.75 -7.61 4.28
N ILE A 64 11.19 -7.43 3.02
CA ILE A 64 10.69 -6.37 2.14
C ILE A 64 9.18 -6.54 1.88
N ILE A 65 8.72 -7.76 1.60
CA ILE A 65 7.30 -8.05 1.39
C ILE A 65 6.48 -7.73 2.65
N PHE A 66 6.95 -8.14 3.82
CA PHE A 66 6.27 -7.83 5.10
C PHE A 66 6.16 -6.33 5.34
N LEU A 67 7.20 -5.56 5.06
CA LEU A 67 7.19 -4.10 5.20
C LEU A 67 6.17 -3.45 4.26
N ILE A 68 6.12 -3.89 3.00
CA ILE A 68 5.14 -3.38 2.02
C ILE A 68 3.71 -3.65 2.50
N VAL A 69 3.44 -4.88 2.95
CA VAL A 69 2.11 -5.26 3.46
C VAL A 69 1.74 -4.43 4.70
N ALA A 70 2.67 -4.26 5.64
CA ALA A 70 2.44 -3.49 6.86
C ALA A 70 2.09 -2.02 6.56
N VAL A 71 2.84 -1.37 5.66
CA VAL A 71 2.60 0.02 5.25
C VAL A 71 1.24 0.15 4.55
N PHE A 72 0.90 -0.80 3.68
CA PHE A 72 -0.38 -0.80 2.97
C PHE A 72 -1.57 -0.94 3.92
N VAL A 73 -1.52 -1.88 4.87
CA VAL A 73 -2.57 -2.07 5.88
C VAL A 73 -2.71 -0.84 6.77
N ALA A 74 -1.60 -0.27 7.25
CA ALA A 74 -1.62 0.94 8.07
C ALA A 74 -2.24 2.14 7.33
N SER A 75 -1.91 2.30 6.04
CA SER A 75 -2.49 3.33 5.17
C SER A 75 -4.01 3.16 5.03
N LEU A 76 -4.49 1.95 4.74
CA LEU A 76 -5.92 1.67 4.63
C LEU A 76 -6.67 1.95 5.94
N LEU A 77 -6.12 1.52 7.08
CA LEU A 77 -6.70 1.78 8.39
C LEU A 77 -6.76 3.27 8.71
N SER A 78 -5.72 4.03 8.35
CA SER A 78 -5.70 5.49 8.50
C SER A 78 -6.81 6.16 7.68
N ILE A 79 -6.96 5.78 6.40
CA ILE A 79 -8.01 6.31 5.51
C ILE A 79 -9.40 6.02 6.10
N ILE A 80 -9.65 4.77 6.51
CA ILE A 80 -10.92 4.38 7.14
C ILE A 80 -11.16 5.18 8.43
N GLY A 81 -10.13 5.35 9.26
CA GLY A 81 -10.19 6.14 10.49
C GLY A 81 -10.57 7.60 10.23
N VAL A 82 -9.96 8.22 9.23
CA VAL A 82 -10.26 9.60 8.83
C VAL A 82 -11.69 9.73 8.29
N LEU A 83 -12.13 8.79 7.44
CA LEU A 83 -13.50 8.76 6.92
C LEU A 83 -14.52 8.57 8.04
N ALA A 84 -14.28 7.63 8.96
CA ALA A 84 -15.15 7.40 10.12
C ALA A 84 -15.21 8.63 11.03
N TRP A 85 -14.08 9.31 11.25
CA TRP A 85 -14.02 10.56 12.02
C TRP A 85 -14.82 11.68 11.35
N LYS A 86 -14.65 11.87 10.04
CA LYS A 86 -15.38 12.88 9.24
C LYS A 86 -16.88 12.59 9.24
N CYS A 87 -17.29 11.34 9.03
CA CYS A 87 -18.70 10.92 9.09
C CYS A 87 -19.30 11.10 10.49
N LYS A 88 -18.58 10.76 11.56
CA LYS A 88 -19.03 11.02 12.95
C LYS A 88 -19.14 12.51 13.24
N ARG A 89 -18.21 13.33 12.77
CA ARG A 89 -18.27 14.79 12.94
C ARG A 89 -19.49 15.37 12.21
N PHE A 90 -19.76 14.94 10.97
CA PHE A 90 -20.92 15.39 10.21
C PHE A 90 -22.24 15.02 10.90
N LYS A 91 -22.32 13.82 11.50
CA LYS A 91 -23.48 13.38 12.27
C LYS A 91 -23.72 14.21 13.53
N LYS A 92 -22.68 14.78 14.15
CA LYS A 92 -22.81 15.70 15.30
C LYS A 92 -23.26 17.11 14.91
N THR A 93 -23.05 17.52 13.66
CA THR A 93 -23.45 18.85 13.15
C THR A 93 -24.78 18.83 12.39
N PHE A 94 -25.41 17.66 12.25
CA PHE A 94 -26.72 17.56 11.63
C PHE A 94 -27.79 18.07 12.58
N THR A 95 -28.13 19.35 12.46
CA THR A 95 -29.32 19.92 13.09
C THR A 95 -30.50 19.51 12.20
N PRO A 96 -31.40 18.59 12.62
CA PRO A 96 -32.59 18.31 11.84
C PRO A 96 -33.39 19.61 11.69
N ALA A 97 -33.84 19.89 10.47
CA ALA A 97 -34.73 21.01 10.21
C ALA A 97 -35.94 20.86 11.14
N ARG A 98 -36.09 21.77 12.12
CA ARG A 98 -37.28 21.79 12.97
C ARG A 98 -38.47 22.05 12.04
N PRO A 99 -39.54 21.24 12.08
CA PRO A 99 -40.75 21.55 11.36
C PRO A 99 -41.22 22.93 11.80
N SER A 100 -41.58 23.78 10.82
CA SER A 100 -42.18 25.08 11.03
C SER A 100 -43.36 24.92 11.98
N ARG A 101 -43.20 25.42 13.20
CA ARG A 101 -44.24 25.38 14.23
C ARG A 101 -45.42 26.20 13.69
N PRO A 102 -46.65 25.65 13.62
CA PRO A 102 -47.81 26.46 13.25
C PRO A 102 -47.95 27.60 14.26
N ASN A 103 -48.25 28.80 13.76
CA ASN A 103 -48.51 29.98 14.58
C ASN A 103 -49.51 29.64 15.70
N ARG A 104 -49.00 29.58 16.94
CA ARG A 104 -49.84 29.46 18.13
C ARG A 104 -50.35 30.86 18.47
N PRO A 105 -51.66 31.09 18.61
CA PRO A 105 -52.18 32.39 19.03
C PRO A 105 -51.68 32.72 20.43
N GLN A 106 -51.19 33.95 20.60
CA GLN A 106 -50.75 34.51 21.87
C GLN A 106 -51.96 34.71 22.78
N TYR A 107 -52.15 33.80 23.73
CA TYR A 107 -52.99 34.10 24.89
C TYR A 107 -52.17 34.99 25.82
N VAL A 108 -52.53 36.27 25.84
CA VAL A 108 -52.03 37.28 26.77
C VAL A 108 -52.53 36.90 28.16
N CYS A 109 -51.68 36.31 28.99
CA CYS A 109 -51.96 36.19 30.42
C CYS A 109 -51.55 37.48 31.12
N LEU A 110 -52.56 38.25 31.52
CA LEU A 110 -52.45 39.43 32.37
C LEU A 110 -52.07 38.97 33.79
N HIS A 111 -50.87 39.31 34.24
CA HIS A 111 -50.39 38.91 35.57
C HIS A 111 -49.83 40.12 36.31
N ARG A 112 -50.63 40.73 37.21
CA ARG A 112 -50.15 41.32 38.47
C ARG A 112 -51.29 41.83 39.36
N GLN A 113 -51.60 41.11 40.45
CA GLN A 113 -51.81 41.77 41.75
C GLN A 113 -51.55 40.76 42.89
N PRO A 114 -50.90 41.16 44.01
CA PRO A 114 -50.28 40.22 44.94
C PRO A 114 -51.02 40.07 46.28
N THR A 115 -50.53 39.09 47.05
CA THR A 115 -50.63 38.89 48.51
C THR A 115 -51.80 38.02 49.03
N PRO A 116 -51.71 37.49 50.26
CA PRO A 116 -50.89 36.33 50.60
C PRO A 116 -51.73 35.31 51.41
N GLN A 117 -51.17 34.15 51.75
CA GLN A 117 -51.30 33.50 53.08
C GLN A 117 -51.24 31.96 52.99
N LEU A 118 -50.61 31.42 54.03
CA LEU A 118 -50.79 30.08 54.59
C LEU A 118 -50.26 28.88 53.80
N SER A 119 -49.00 28.53 54.07
CA SER A 119 -48.63 27.14 54.38
C SER A 119 -49.26 26.70 55.73
N PRO A 120 -49.15 25.45 56.22
CA PRO A 120 -48.53 24.20 55.70
C PRO A 120 -49.54 23.02 55.71
N PHE A 121 -49.20 21.77 55.35
CA PHE A 121 -48.94 20.65 56.29
C PHE A 121 -48.89 19.34 55.46
N LEU A 122 -47.85 18.49 55.65
CA LEU A 122 -47.91 17.13 56.24
C LEU A 122 -48.66 16.09 55.35
N ILE A 123 -48.17 14.89 55.03
CA ILE A 123 -47.31 13.91 55.70
C ILE A 123 -46.89 12.83 54.66
N THR A 124 -45.88 12.07 55.07
CA THR A 124 -45.09 10.97 54.50
C THR A 124 -45.79 9.78 53.83
N SER A 125 -44.98 9.04 53.04
CA SER A 125 -44.97 7.62 52.57
C SER A 125 -45.82 6.58 53.34
N PRO A 126 -46.10 5.36 52.79
CA PRO A 126 -45.23 4.50 51.97
C PRO A 126 -45.41 4.63 50.45
#